data_AF-A0A953P5W1-F1
#
_entry.id   AF-A0A953P5W1-F1
#
_cell.length_a   1.000
_cell.length_b   1.000
_cell.length_c   1.000
_cell.angle_alpha   90.00
_cell.angle_beta   90.00
_cell.angle_gamma   90.00
#
_symmetry.space_group_name_H-M   'P 1'
#
loop_
_entity.id
_entity.type
_entity.pdbx_description
1 polymer ?
#
loop_
_entity_poly.entity_id
_entity_poly.type
_entity_poly.pdbx_seq_one_letter_code
_entity_poly.pdbx_strand_id
1 'polypeptide(L)' 'ILEDGRTALLVPAGEPGPLAEAVTRLMDDPTRRREIGSAGAALVHARYSGARLAERLTALYLSLAVASGQPSS' A
#
# COMPACT_ATOMS: atom_id res chain seq x y z
N ILE A 1 -2.09 -3.29 4.09
CA ILE A 1 -1.36 -4.49 4.55
C ILE A 1 -0.91 -5.20 3.29
N LEU A 2 0.36 -5.59 3.20
CA LEU A 2 0.91 -6.33 2.06
C LEU A 2 0.47 -7.79 2.17
N GLU A 3 0.15 -8.41 1.05
CA GLU A 3 -0.20 -9.83 0.93
C GLU A 3 0.92 -10.59 0.23
N ASP A 4 1.42 -11.62 0.91
CA ASP A 4 2.48 -12.49 0.41
C ASP A 4 2.05 -13.26 -0.83
N GLY A 5 2.98 -13.44 -1.77
CA GLY A 5 2.76 -14.09 -3.05
C GLY A 5 1.91 -13.29 -4.05
N ARG A 6 1.10 -12.32 -3.60
CA ARG A 6 0.17 -11.55 -4.46
C ARG A 6 0.64 -10.13 -4.74
N THR A 7 1.06 -9.41 -3.71
CA THR A 7 1.47 -7.99 -3.81
C THR A 7 2.91 -7.75 -3.39
N ALA A 8 3.53 -8.72 -2.72
CA ALA A 8 4.94 -8.79 -2.36
C ALA A 8 5.36 -10.25 -2.18
N LEU A 9 6.66 -10.49 -2.04
CA LEU A 9 7.19 -11.70 -1.40
C LEU A 9 7.71 -11.29 -0.02
N LEU A 10 7.14 -11.84 1.03
CA LEU A 10 7.53 -11.53 2.40
C LEU A 10 8.68 -12.46 2.83
N VAL A 11 9.67 -11.88 3.49
CA VAL A 11 10.83 -12.61 4.00
C VAL A 11 11.09 -12.24 5.46
N PRO A 12 11.69 -13.14 6.26
CA PRO A 12 12.13 -12.81 7.61
C PRO A 12 13.08 -11.61 7.62
N ALA A 13 12.93 -10.75 8.63
CA ALA A 13 13.77 -9.57 8.76
C ALA A 13 15.19 -9.95 9.25
N GLY A 14 16.21 -9.36 8.64
CA GLY A 14 17.60 -9.59 9.02
C GLY A 14 18.23 -10.87 8.46
N GLU A 15 17.49 -11.66 7.67
CA GLU A 15 17.98 -12.90 7.09
C GLU A 15 18.30 -12.74 5.60
N PRO A 16 19.59 -12.79 5.21
CA PRO A 16 19.99 -12.57 3.81
C PRO A 16 19.64 -13.76 2.89
N GLY A 17 19.58 -14.99 3.41
CA GLY A 17 19.28 -16.19 2.63
C GLY A 17 17.88 -16.17 2.01
N PRO A 18 16.81 -16.06 2.81
CA PRO A 18 15.44 -15.96 2.31
C PRO A 18 15.22 -14.79 1.35
N LEU A 19 15.90 -13.65 1.57
CA LEU A 19 15.86 -12.52 0.66
C LEU A 19 16.47 -12.86 -0.71
N ALA A 20 17.66 -13.47 -0.72
CA ALA A 20 18.32 -13.87 -1.96
C ALA A 20 17.49 -14.89 -2.75
N GLU A 21 16.87 -15.86 -2.07
CA GLU A 21 15.97 -16.83 -2.68
C GLU A 21 14.73 -16.17 -3.30
N ALA A 22 14.09 -15.25 -2.57
CA ALA A 22 12.93 -14.51 -3.08
C ALA A 22 13.26 -13.69 -4.33
N VAL A 23 14.41 -12.99 -4.33
CA VAL A 23 14.88 -12.24 -5.51
C VAL A 23 15.17 -13.18 -6.68
N THR A 24 15.84 -14.30 -6.43
CA THR A 24 16.16 -15.32 -7.44
C THR A 24 14.90 -15.86 -8.10
N ARG A 25 13.90 -16.25 -7.30
CA ARG A 25 12.59 -16.70 -7.81
C ARG A 25 11.92 -15.67 -8.74
N LEU A 26 12.02 -14.38 -8.42
CA LEU A 26 11.48 -13.33 -9.29
C LEU A 26 12.31 -13.12 -10.57
N MET A 27 13.62 -13.36 -10.53
CA MET A 27 14.46 -13.31 -11.73
C MET A 27 14.11 -14.46 -12.69
N ASP A 28 13.93 -15.66 -12.15
CA ASP A 28 13.64 -16.89 -12.89
C ASP A 28 12.23 -16.92 -13.50
N ASP A 29 11.26 -16.20 -12.91
CA ASP A 29 9.89 -16.08 -13.43
C ASP A 29 9.51 -14.62 -13.77
N PRO A 30 9.76 -14.19 -15.02
CA PRO A 30 9.39 -12.86 -15.51
C PRO A 30 7.89 -12.55 -15.52
N THR A 31 7.04 -13.57 -15.60
CA THR A 31 5.59 -13.40 -15.58
C THR A 31 5.14 -13.08 -14.17
N ARG A 32 5.54 -13.92 -13.22
CA ARG A 32 5.26 -13.71 -11.79
C ARG A 32 5.81 -12.39 -11.28
N ARG A 33 7.00 -12.01 -11.72
CA ARG A 33 7.61 -10.70 -11.41
C ARG A 33 6.72 -9.53 -11.82
N ARG A 34 6.14 -9.58 -13.03
CA ARG A 34 5.24 -8.54 -13.53
C ARG A 34 3.91 -8.52 -12.77
N GLU A 35 3.34 -9.69 -12.51
CA GLU A 35 2.09 -9.81 -11.76
C GLU A 35 2.21 -9.18 -10.37
N ILE A 36 3.20 -9.62 -9.57
CA ILE A 36 3.42 -9.11 -8.21
C ILE A 36 3.73 -7.61 -8.24
N GLY A 37 4.59 -7.16 -9.17
CA GLY A 37 4.94 -5.75 -9.30
C GLY A 37 3.73 -4.86 -9.62
N SER A 38 2.89 -5.28 -10.57
CA SER A 38 1.69 -4.54 -10.95
C SER A 38 0.66 -4.50 -9.82
N ALA A 39 0.44 -5.62 -9.12
CA ALA A 39 -0.48 -5.70 -7.98
C ALA A 39 0.00 -4.85 -6.80
N GLY A 40 1.31 -4.84 -6.52
CA GLY A 40 1.91 -3.98 -5.51
C GLY A 40 1.77 -2.49 -5.85
N ALA A 41 2.05 -2.10 -7.11
CA ALA A 41 1.90 -0.71 -7.56
C ALA A 41 0.43 -0.24 -7.46
N ALA A 42 -0.52 -1.06 -7.90
CA ALA A 42 -1.94 -0.77 -7.80
C ALA A 42 -2.38 -0.59 -6.34
N LEU A 43 -1.88 -1.43 -5.42
CA LEU A 43 -2.15 -1.29 -3.97
C LEU A 43 -1.64 0.05 -3.43
N VAL A 44 -0.42 0.45 -3.81
CA VAL A 44 0.16 1.74 -3.39
C VAL A 44 -0.67 2.91 -3.90
N HIS A 45 -1.02 2.92 -5.18
CA HIS A 45 -1.84 3.97 -5.77
C HIS A 45 -3.23 4.06 -5.12
N ALA A 46 -3.87 2.92 -4.86
CA ALA A 46 -5.20 2.87 -4.28
C ALA A 46 -5.22 3.36 -2.82
N ARG A 47 -4.18 3.05 -2.03
CA ARG A 47 -4.24 3.18 -0.57
C ARG A 47 -3.30 4.22 0.03
N TYR A 48 -2.20 4.55 -0.65
CA TYR A 48 -1.10 5.34 -0.09
C TYR A 48 -0.69 6.54 -0.97
N SER A 49 -1.51 6.92 -1.95
CA SER A 49 -1.23 8.13 -2.75
C SER A 49 -1.46 9.40 -1.94
N GLY A 50 -0.57 10.39 -2.11
CA GLY A 50 -0.68 11.70 -1.46
C GLY A 50 -2.01 12.40 -1.76
N ALA A 51 -2.58 12.18 -2.95
CA ALA A 51 -3.92 12.64 -3.32
C ALA A 51 -5.02 12.04 -2.43
N ARG A 52 -4.98 10.73 -2.14
CA ARG A 52 -5.95 10.08 -1.24
C ARG A 52 -5.79 10.54 0.20
N LEU A 53 -4.55 10.77 0.65
CA LEU A 53 -4.31 11.36 1.97
C LEU A 53 -4.89 12.78 2.04
N ALA A 54 -4.67 13.60 1.02
CA ALA A 54 -5.23 14.95 0.91
C ALA A 54 -6.76 14.93 0.93
N GLU A 55 -7.41 14.12 0.09
CA GLU A 55 -8.87 13.95 0.08
C GLU A 55 -9.42 13.59 1.47
N ARG A 56 -8.77 12.65 2.15
CA ARG A 56 -9.21 12.19 3.47
C ARG A 56 -9.02 13.25 4.55
N LEU A 57 -7.93 14.01 4.49
CA LEU A 57 -7.69 15.14 5.37
C LEU A 57 -8.68 16.27 5.10
N THR A 58 -8.94 16.61 3.84
CA THR A 58 -9.93 17.62 3.44
C THR A 58 -11.33 17.24 3.95
N ALA A 59 -11.75 16.00 3.73
CA ALA A 59 -13.04 15.51 4.23
C ALA A 59 -13.14 15.61 5.76
N LEU A 60 -12.07 15.28 6.48
CA LEU A 60 -12.00 15.42 7.93
C LEU A 60 -12.15 16.89 8.36
N TYR A 61 -11.38 17.81 7.77
CA TYR A 61 -11.47 19.23 8.10
C TYR A 61 -12.86 19.81 7.80
N LEU A 62 -13.47 19.44 6.68
CA LEU A 62 -14.84 19.85 6.35
C LEU A 62 -15.84 19.30 7.38
N SER A 63 -15.72 18.04 7.81
CA SER A 63 -16.60 17.46 8.81
C SER A 63 -16.52 18.17 10.16
N LEU A 64 -15.31 18.58 10.57
CA LEU A 64 -15.09 19.32 11.81
C LEU A 64 -15.64 20.76 11.72
N ALA A 65 -15.49 21.41 10.58
CA ALA A 65 -16.04 22.75 10.34
C ALA A 65 -17.58 22.77 10.36
N VAL A 66 -18.22 21.71 9.87
CA VAL A 66 -19.68 21.54 9.97
C VAL A 66 -20.11 21.26 11.40
N ALA A 67 -19.36 20.46 12.15
CA ALA A 67 -19.67 20.14 13.54
C ALA A 67 -19.51 21.34 14.50
N SER A 68 -18.54 22.23 14.25
CA SER A 68 -18.35 23.45 15.04
C SER A 68 -19.33 24.58 14.70
N GLY A 69 -20.09 24.46 13.60
CA GLY A 69 -21.12 25.40 13.17
C GLY A 69 -22.55 25.05 13.57
N GLN A 70 -22.77 23.94 14.28
CA GLN A 70 -24.08 23.61 14.86
C GLN A 70 -24.32 24.49 16.10
N PRO A 71 -25.30 25.40 16.11
CA PRO A 71 -25.67 26.12 17.32
C PRO A 71 -26.28 25.11 18.30
N SER A 72 -25.76 25.06 19.52
CA SER A 72 -26.44 24.39 20.65
C SER A 72 -27.87 24.96 20.76
N SER A 73 -28.88 24.11 20.56
CA SER A 73 -30.24 24.39 21.02
C SER A 73 -30.33 24.29 22.54
#